data_AF-A0A954ZWL8-F1
#
_entry.id   AF-A0A954ZWL8-F1
#
_cell.length_a   1.000
_cell.length_b   1.000
_cell.length_c   1.000
_cell.angle_alpha   90.00
_cell.angle_beta   90.00
_cell.angle_gamma   90.00
#
_symmetry.space_group_name_H-M   'P 1'
#
loop_
_entity.id
_entity.type
_entity.pdbx_description
1 polymer ?
#
loop_
_entity_poly.entity_id
_entity_poly.type
_entity_poly.pdbx_seq_one_letter_code
_entity_poly.pdbx_strand_id
1 'polypeptide(L)'
;MARRSDADMPDRYDDKSRGPRLQRVLADAGVAARRVCEELILAGDVEVNGRIVDTLPAFVDPEIDRIRVQGRPIKNQTRKIYVILNKPPRTVTTTADEPDMDRRTVTDLVDHPSASRLYPVGRLDYDTTGLLLLTNDGDLANKLTHPRFGVVKTYHAVVKGKLTDEDAAQIAEGIYLAERKAGKTTGASRTARVEVSIFRRDRERTILELRLQEGRNRQVRRMLAAVGCPVKKLQRVAMGPLVLKGLPSGAWRELTKGEVDALRRSIERGKKADMPGTKPGTKQGKKKTTKKRPMSKREEEVEKNLKSIVDPKRIKAVVATSDRPAPKKGARRLTSGEGRR
;
A
#
# COMPACT_ATOMS: atom_id res chain seq x y z
N MET A 1 8.47 -60.29 8.32
CA MET A 1 8.61 -58.86 8.66
C MET A 1 7.70 -58.06 7.73
N ALA A 2 6.56 -57.59 8.24
CA ALA A 2 5.57 -56.87 7.46
C ALA A 2 6.11 -55.50 7.04
N ARG A 3 5.97 -55.17 5.75
CA ARG A 3 6.20 -53.82 5.22
C ARG A 3 5.19 -52.90 5.89
N ARG A 4 5.66 -51.92 6.68
CA ARG A 4 4.81 -50.82 7.15
C ARG A 4 4.25 -50.14 5.91
N SER A 5 2.92 -50.12 5.79
CA SER A 5 2.19 -49.40 4.76
C SER A 5 2.54 -47.90 4.82
N ASP A 6 2.68 -47.25 3.66
CA ASP A 6 2.89 -45.79 3.50
C ASP A 6 1.79 -44.91 4.15
N ALA A 7 0.76 -45.51 4.77
CA ALA A 7 -0.37 -44.85 5.40
C ALA A 7 -0.12 -44.28 6.82
N ASP A 8 1.09 -44.43 7.37
CA ASP A 8 1.42 -44.00 8.75
C ASP A 8 2.63 -43.05 8.80
N MET A 9 2.91 -42.35 7.71
CA MET A 9 3.80 -41.19 7.74
C MET A 9 3.04 -40.06 8.45
N PRO A 10 3.56 -39.49 9.55
CA PRO A 10 2.92 -38.33 10.16
C PRO A 10 2.83 -37.25 9.08
N ASP A 11 1.65 -36.69 8.87
CA ASP A 11 1.44 -35.54 7.99
C ASP A 11 2.50 -34.49 8.30
N ARG A 12 3.53 -34.47 7.47
CA ARG A 12 4.68 -33.61 7.64
C ARG A 12 4.31 -32.27 7.06
N TYR A 13 3.86 -31.36 7.92
CA TYR A 13 3.51 -30.00 7.53
C TYR A 13 4.75 -29.13 7.29
N ASP A 14 5.97 -29.64 7.45
CA ASP A 14 7.23 -28.93 7.17
C ASP A 14 7.63 -28.95 5.68
N ASP A 15 6.98 -29.77 4.85
CA ASP A 15 7.26 -29.85 3.42
C ASP A 15 6.63 -28.72 2.61
N LYS A 16 7.48 -27.88 2.02
CA LYS A 16 7.10 -26.78 1.13
C LYS A 16 6.31 -27.23 -0.11
N SER A 17 6.44 -28.49 -0.54
CA SER A 17 5.75 -29.02 -1.71
C SER A 17 4.23 -29.10 -1.52
N ARG A 18 3.75 -29.20 -0.27
CA ARG A 18 2.31 -29.27 0.08
C ARG A 18 1.51 -28.04 -0.33
N GLY A 19 2.16 -26.88 -0.43
CA GLY A 19 1.49 -25.67 -0.88
C GLY A 19 1.90 -24.42 -0.11
N PRO A 20 1.01 -23.42 0.04
CA PRO A 20 1.31 -22.20 0.77
C PRO A 20 1.55 -22.46 2.26
N ARG A 21 2.29 -21.53 2.88
CA ARG A 21 2.50 -21.54 4.33
C ARG A 21 1.17 -21.39 5.10
N LEU A 22 0.99 -22.12 6.19
CA LEU A 22 -0.23 -22.11 7.00
C LEU A 22 -0.63 -20.71 7.47
N GLN A 23 0.31 -19.91 8.00
CA GLN A 23 0.02 -18.52 8.41
C GLN A 23 -0.44 -17.62 7.26
N ARG A 24 -0.09 -17.97 6.01
CA ARG A 24 -0.60 -17.28 4.82
C ARG A 24 -2.05 -17.65 4.59
N VAL A 25 -2.38 -18.94 4.62
CA VAL A 25 -3.74 -19.44 4.42
C VAL A 25 -4.68 -18.89 5.48
N LEU A 26 -4.27 -18.87 6.75
CA LEU A 26 -5.05 -18.27 7.84
C LEU A 26 -5.30 -16.77 7.62
N ALA A 27 -4.28 -16.02 7.20
CA ALA A 27 -4.43 -14.59 6.91
C ALA A 27 -5.32 -14.32 5.68
N ASP A 28 -5.17 -15.12 4.63
CA ASP A 28 -5.97 -15.06 3.41
C ASP A 28 -7.43 -15.49 3.70
N ALA A 29 -7.68 -16.34 4.70
CA ALA A 29 -9.00 -16.66 5.22
C ALA A 29 -9.59 -15.55 6.12
N GLY A 30 -8.79 -14.54 6.48
CA GLY A 30 -9.22 -13.40 7.29
C GLY A 30 -9.16 -13.62 8.79
N VAL A 31 -8.45 -14.66 9.26
CA VAL A 31 -8.31 -14.97 10.69
C VAL A 31 -7.60 -13.83 11.42
N ALA A 32 -6.40 -13.46 10.98
CA ALA A 32 -5.64 -12.35 11.56
C ALA A 32 -4.55 -11.85 10.59
N ALA A 33 -3.69 -10.94 11.05
CA ALA A 33 -2.47 -10.61 10.32
C ALA A 33 -1.50 -11.81 10.34
N ARG A 34 -0.66 -11.96 9.30
CA ARG A 34 0.23 -13.13 9.17
C ARG A 34 1.10 -13.42 10.40
N ARG A 35 1.61 -12.38 11.09
CA ARG A 35 2.40 -12.54 12.33
C ARG A 35 1.56 -13.03 13.50
N VAL A 36 0.35 -12.51 13.65
CA VAL A 36 -0.60 -13.01 14.65
C VAL A 36 -1.01 -14.44 14.33
N CYS A 37 -1.14 -14.80 13.05
CA CYS A 37 -1.33 -16.20 12.66
C CYS A 37 -0.14 -17.10 13.02
N GLU A 38 1.10 -16.60 12.97
CA GLU A 38 2.28 -17.35 13.45
C GLU A 38 2.21 -17.55 14.97
N GLU A 39 1.81 -16.54 15.73
CA GLU A 39 1.59 -16.64 17.18
C GLU A 39 0.51 -17.67 17.52
N LEU A 40 -0.62 -17.66 16.80
CA LEU A 40 -1.70 -18.66 16.98
C LEU A 40 -1.22 -20.08 16.68
N ILE A 41 -0.42 -20.26 15.63
CA ILE A 41 0.19 -21.56 15.32
C ILE A 41 1.06 -21.99 16.51
N LEU A 42 2.05 -21.18 16.90
CA LEU A 42 2.97 -21.51 17.99
C LEU A 42 2.28 -21.72 19.35
N ALA A 43 1.10 -21.15 19.56
CA ALA A 43 0.28 -21.35 20.74
C ALA A 43 -0.51 -22.69 20.75
N GLY A 44 -0.49 -23.45 19.64
CA GLY A 44 -1.26 -24.68 19.49
C GLY A 44 -2.75 -24.45 19.18
N ASP A 45 -3.14 -23.23 18.80
CA ASP A 45 -4.54 -22.87 18.54
C ASP A 45 -5.04 -23.30 17.14
N VAL A 46 -4.17 -23.90 16.32
CA VAL A 46 -4.45 -24.23 14.92
C VAL A 46 -4.41 -25.74 14.70
N GLU A 47 -5.49 -26.27 14.12
CA GLU A 47 -5.60 -27.68 13.73
C GLU A 47 -5.67 -27.82 12.21
N VAL A 48 -4.97 -28.81 11.67
CA VAL A 48 -5.04 -29.22 10.27
C VAL A 48 -5.36 -30.70 10.21
N ASN A 49 -6.48 -31.05 9.56
CA ASN A 49 -7.00 -32.42 9.48
C ASN A 49 -7.16 -33.10 10.85
N GLY A 50 -7.52 -32.33 11.87
CA GLY A 50 -7.71 -32.81 13.24
C GLY A 50 -6.42 -32.97 14.06
N ARG A 51 -5.27 -32.54 13.54
CA ARG A 51 -3.99 -32.53 14.28
C ARG A 51 -3.59 -31.10 14.60
N ILE A 52 -3.18 -30.85 15.84
CA ILE A 52 -2.63 -29.55 16.26
C ILE A 52 -1.30 -29.32 15.53
N VAL A 53 -1.15 -28.14 14.94
CA VAL A 53 0.10 -27.68 14.31
C VAL A 53 0.63 -26.52 15.13
N ASP A 54 1.75 -26.74 15.82
CA ASP A 54 2.36 -25.83 16.78
C ASP A 54 3.78 -25.38 16.41
N THR A 55 4.26 -25.78 15.23
CA THR A 55 5.61 -25.50 14.74
C THR A 55 5.60 -24.71 13.44
N LEU A 56 6.68 -23.97 13.22
CA LEU A 56 6.94 -23.22 11.99
C LEU A 56 8.29 -23.66 11.39
N PRO A 57 8.42 -23.74 10.05
CA PRO A 57 7.39 -23.46 9.05
C PRO A 57 6.35 -24.60 8.94
N ALA A 58 5.11 -24.23 8.65
CA ALA A 58 4.03 -25.16 8.31
C ALA A 58 3.45 -24.84 6.93
N PHE A 59 3.12 -25.85 6.14
CA PHE A 59 2.61 -25.78 4.77
C PHE A 59 1.39 -26.69 4.62
N VAL A 60 0.39 -26.20 3.89
CA VAL A 60 -0.92 -26.86 3.73
C VAL A 60 -1.45 -26.66 2.32
N ASP A 61 -2.31 -27.56 1.88
CA ASP A 61 -3.11 -27.40 0.67
C ASP A 61 -4.50 -26.86 1.05
N PRO A 62 -4.83 -25.59 0.78
CA PRO A 62 -6.13 -25.01 1.15
C PRO A 62 -7.33 -25.64 0.41
N GLU A 63 -7.11 -26.38 -0.69
CA GLU A 63 -8.20 -27.03 -1.43
C GLU A 63 -8.56 -28.40 -0.83
N ILE A 64 -7.64 -29.01 -0.07
CA ILE A 64 -7.79 -30.38 0.45
C ILE A 64 -7.82 -30.39 1.99
N ASP A 65 -6.94 -29.62 2.63
CA ASP A 65 -6.76 -29.64 4.08
C ASP A 65 -7.90 -28.94 4.82
N ARG A 66 -8.42 -29.60 5.85
CA ARG A 66 -9.43 -29.04 6.76
C ARG A 66 -8.75 -28.31 7.91
N ILE A 67 -8.74 -26.98 7.82
CA ILE A 67 -8.07 -26.12 8.80
C ILE A 67 -9.08 -25.51 9.78
N ARG A 68 -8.78 -25.61 11.08
CA ARG A 68 -9.55 -24.98 12.16
C ARG A 68 -8.64 -24.10 13.02
N VAL A 69 -9.20 -23.03 13.55
CA VAL A 69 -8.56 -22.17 14.55
C VAL A 69 -9.49 -22.13 15.76
N GLN A 70 -8.98 -22.53 16.93
CA GLN A 70 -9.75 -22.64 18.18
C GLN A 70 -11.07 -23.41 17.96
N GLY A 71 -10.98 -24.56 17.29
CA GLY A 71 -12.11 -25.44 16.97
C GLY A 71 -13.04 -24.97 15.85
N ARG A 72 -12.85 -23.77 15.28
CA ARG A 72 -13.72 -23.22 14.23
C ARG A 72 -13.08 -23.37 12.85
N PRO A 73 -13.79 -23.91 11.83
CA PRO A 73 -13.26 -24.00 10.48
C PRO A 73 -13.01 -22.60 9.90
N ILE A 74 -11.90 -22.43 9.19
CA ILE A 74 -11.62 -21.18 8.50
C ILE A 74 -12.52 -21.05 7.26
N LYS A 75 -12.84 -19.82 6.87
CA LYS A 75 -13.62 -19.55 5.66
C LYS A 75 -12.67 -19.50 4.45
N ASN A 76 -13.05 -20.14 3.35
CA ASN A 76 -12.44 -19.87 2.07
C ASN A 76 -12.87 -18.48 1.61
N GLN A 77 -11.97 -17.50 1.61
CA GLN A 77 -12.29 -16.18 1.07
C GLN A 77 -12.47 -16.27 -0.45
N THR A 78 -13.72 -16.30 -0.90
CA THR A 78 -14.05 -16.51 -2.31
C THR A 78 -13.91 -15.26 -3.17
N ARG A 79 -14.10 -14.05 -2.61
CA ARG A 79 -14.04 -12.80 -3.38
C ARG A 79 -12.81 -11.96 -3.05
N LYS A 80 -12.01 -11.67 -4.07
CA LYS A 80 -10.97 -10.63 -4.00
C LYS A 80 -11.60 -9.25 -4.14
N ILE A 81 -11.26 -8.36 -3.22
CA ILE A 81 -11.80 -6.99 -3.11
C ILE A 81 -10.66 -6.02 -3.33
N TYR A 82 -10.93 -4.98 -4.12
CA TYR A 82 -9.95 -3.94 -4.43
C TYR A 82 -10.63 -2.58 -4.28
N VAL A 83 -10.15 -1.78 -3.33
CA VAL A 83 -10.73 -0.48 -3.01
C VAL A 83 -9.70 0.61 -3.22
N ILE A 84 -10.07 1.64 -3.99
CA ILE A 84 -9.32 2.89 -4.02
C ILE A 84 -9.85 3.82 -2.93
N LEU A 85 -8.95 4.26 -2.06
CA LEU A 85 -9.20 5.27 -1.03
C LEU A 85 -8.47 6.55 -1.43
N ASN A 86 -9.16 7.69 -1.39
CA ASN A 86 -8.49 8.98 -1.37
C ASN A 86 -8.07 9.30 0.06
N LYS A 87 -6.87 8.85 0.45
CA LYS A 87 -6.39 8.98 1.82
C LYS A 87 -6.32 10.47 2.23
N PRO A 88 -6.97 10.89 3.32
CA PRO A 88 -6.83 12.23 3.88
C PRO A 88 -5.48 12.40 4.61
N PRO A 89 -5.07 13.66 4.90
CA PRO A 89 -3.93 13.90 5.77
C PRO A 89 -4.26 13.46 7.21
N ARG A 90 -3.24 13.36 8.07
CA ARG A 90 -3.39 12.94 9.47
C ARG A 90 -4.09 11.58 9.61
N THR A 91 -3.68 10.61 8.79
CA THR A 91 -4.19 9.24 8.83
C THR A 91 -3.04 8.29 8.68
N VAL A 92 -2.93 7.29 9.56
CA VAL A 92 -1.85 6.31 9.55
C VAL A 92 -2.15 5.21 8.54
N THR A 93 -1.19 4.90 7.67
CA THR A 93 -1.31 3.78 6.72
C THR A 93 -0.91 2.46 7.40
N THR A 94 -1.80 1.94 8.22
CA THR A 94 -1.68 0.67 8.96
C THR A 94 -3.07 0.02 9.08
N THR A 95 -3.11 -1.27 9.40
CA THR A 95 -4.35 -2.00 9.73
C THR A 95 -4.74 -1.92 11.20
N ALA A 96 -3.80 -1.54 12.07
CA ALA A 96 -4.02 -1.30 13.50
C ALA A 96 -3.00 -0.25 13.96
N ASP A 97 -3.46 0.72 14.75
CA ASP A 97 -2.56 1.71 15.35
C ASP A 97 -1.84 1.13 16.58
N GLU A 98 -0.81 1.84 17.03
CA GLU A 98 -0.17 1.56 18.32
C GLU A 98 -1.18 1.81 19.46
N PRO A 99 -1.30 0.90 20.45
CA PRO A 99 -2.34 0.96 21.48
C PRO A 99 -2.51 2.31 22.18
N ASP A 100 -1.43 3.08 22.32
CA ASP A 100 -1.40 4.33 23.10
C ASP A 100 -1.50 5.61 22.24
N MET A 101 -1.63 5.49 20.91
CA MET A 101 -1.52 6.64 20.01
C MET A 101 -2.88 7.15 19.49
N ASP A 102 -3.94 6.33 19.54
CA ASP A 102 -5.32 6.63 19.11
C ASP A 102 -5.44 7.43 17.80
N ARG A 103 -4.60 7.12 16.81
CA ARG A 103 -4.61 7.80 15.51
C ARG A 103 -5.54 7.07 14.56
N ARG A 104 -6.32 7.85 13.80
CA ARG A 104 -7.14 7.33 12.70
C ARG A 104 -6.29 6.55 11.70
N THR A 105 -6.70 5.34 11.39
CA THR A 105 -6.07 4.46 10.40
C THR A 105 -6.81 4.51 9.07
N VAL A 106 -6.16 4.01 8.01
CA VAL A 106 -6.79 3.91 6.68
C VAL A 106 -7.91 2.87 6.64
N THR A 107 -7.88 1.88 7.53
CA THR A 107 -8.94 0.86 7.65
C THR A 107 -10.20 1.43 8.29
N ASP A 108 -10.09 2.42 9.19
CA ASP A 108 -11.24 3.11 9.79
C ASP A 108 -12.04 3.96 8.78
N LEU A 109 -11.45 4.22 7.60
CA LEU A 109 -12.08 4.99 6.53
C LEU A 109 -12.85 4.11 5.53
N VAL A 110 -12.71 2.78 5.59
CA VAL A 110 -13.27 1.86 4.59
C VAL A 110 -14.24 0.90 5.27
N ASP A 111 -15.52 1.25 5.20
CA ASP A 111 -16.62 0.44 5.69
C ASP A 111 -17.23 -0.41 4.55
N HIS A 112 -16.53 -1.48 4.17
CA HIS A 112 -16.93 -2.30 3.03
C HIS A 112 -18.01 -3.33 3.42
N PRO A 113 -19.12 -3.49 2.66
CA PRO A 113 -20.24 -4.38 3.02
C PRO A 113 -19.88 -5.85 3.22
N SER A 114 -18.80 -6.33 2.60
CA SER A 114 -18.34 -7.71 2.78
C SER A 114 -17.71 -8.00 4.15
N ALA A 115 -17.45 -6.96 4.95
CA ALA A 115 -16.72 -7.02 6.23
C ALA A 115 -15.36 -7.75 6.14
N SER A 116 -14.81 -7.91 4.93
CA SER A 116 -13.56 -8.63 4.71
C SER A 116 -12.38 -7.79 5.18
N ARG A 117 -11.39 -8.43 5.80
CA ARG A 117 -10.17 -7.77 6.26
C ARG A 117 -9.36 -7.23 5.07
N LEU A 118 -9.38 -5.92 4.85
CA LEU A 118 -8.57 -5.24 3.85
C LEU A 118 -7.28 -4.69 4.45
N TYR A 119 -6.22 -4.64 3.65
CA TYR A 119 -4.96 -4.02 4.03
C TYR A 119 -4.41 -3.12 2.92
N PRO A 120 -3.64 -2.08 3.28
CA PRO A 120 -3.12 -1.13 2.30
C PRO A 120 -2.03 -1.75 1.42
N VAL A 121 -2.11 -1.45 0.12
CA VAL A 121 -1.10 -1.77 -0.89
C VAL A 121 -0.03 -0.69 -0.87
N GLY A 122 1.02 -0.96 -0.11
CA GLY A 122 2.08 0.00 0.19
C GLY A 122 1.61 1.04 1.20
N ARG A 123 2.40 2.10 1.39
CA ARG A 123 2.11 3.10 2.41
C ARG A 123 2.19 4.52 1.88
N LEU A 124 1.37 5.38 2.44
CA LEU A 124 1.53 6.83 2.38
C LEU A 124 1.89 7.34 3.78
N ASP A 125 2.75 8.36 3.86
CA ASP A 125 3.06 9.00 5.14
C ASP A 125 1.81 9.62 5.77
N TYR A 126 1.87 9.89 7.07
CA TYR A 126 0.76 10.44 7.86
C TYR A 126 0.07 11.65 7.19
N ASP A 127 0.85 12.63 6.74
CA ASP A 127 0.37 13.84 6.06
C ASP A 127 0.34 13.75 4.52
N THR A 128 0.73 12.60 3.95
CA THR A 128 0.64 12.40 2.50
C THR A 128 -0.78 11.95 2.16
N THR A 129 -1.34 12.59 1.13
CA THR A 129 -2.74 12.40 0.71
C THR A 129 -2.84 11.62 -0.60
N GLY A 130 -4.05 11.25 -0.99
CA GLY A 130 -4.35 10.76 -2.34
C GLY A 130 -4.48 9.24 -2.41
N LEU A 131 -4.26 8.72 -3.62
CA LEU A 131 -4.58 7.36 -4.01
C LEU A 131 -3.88 6.33 -3.11
N LEU A 132 -4.66 5.55 -2.37
CA LEU A 132 -4.23 4.36 -1.66
C LEU A 132 -5.13 3.20 -2.05
N LEU A 133 -4.53 2.10 -2.53
CA LEU A 133 -5.27 0.87 -2.80
C LEU A 133 -5.33 0.04 -1.51
N LEU A 134 -6.49 -0.53 -1.19
CA LEU A 134 -6.67 -1.52 -0.13
C LEU A 134 -7.22 -2.81 -0.76
N THR A 135 -6.78 -3.96 -0.29
CA THR A 135 -7.21 -5.26 -0.82
C THR A 135 -7.07 -6.37 0.22
N ASN A 136 -7.76 -7.49 -0.01
CA ASN A 136 -7.50 -8.79 0.63
C ASN A 136 -6.67 -9.74 -0.27
N ASP A 137 -6.22 -9.28 -1.45
CA ASP A 137 -5.36 -10.03 -2.37
C ASP A 137 -3.86 -9.78 -2.10
N GLY A 138 -3.23 -10.70 -1.38
CA GLY A 138 -1.86 -10.52 -0.89
C GLY A 138 -0.83 -10.62 -1.98
N ASP A 139 -1.12 -11.45 -2.99
CA ASP A 139 -0.25 -11.62 -4.14
C ASP A 139 -0.24 -10.38 -5.01
N LEU A 140 -1.41 -9.80 -5.32
CA LEU A 140 -1.47 -8.57 -6.07
C LEU A 140 -0.87 -7.41 -5.28
N ALA A 141 -1.15 -7.30 -3.99
CA ALA A 141 -0.57 -6.27 -3.13
C ALA A 141 0.96 -6.32 -3.17
N ASN A 142 1.56 -7.50 -2.96
CA ASN A 142 3.00 -7.69 -3.01
C ASN A 142 3.57 -7.32 -4.39
N LYS A 143 2.90 -7.73 -5.48
CA LYS A 143 3.32 -7.40 -6.84
C LYS A 143 3.30 -5.89 -7.14
N LEU A 144 2.32 -5.16 -6.62
CA LEU A 144 2.21 -3.72 -6.83
C LEU A 144 3.24 -2.90 -6.01
N THR A 145 3.65 -3.44 -4.86
CA THR A 145 4.60 -2.75 -3.97
C THR A 145 6.06 -3.09 -4.23
N HIS A 146 6.35 -4.29 -4.71
CA HIS A 146 7.73 -4.77 -4.81
C HIS A 146 8.48 -4.07 -5.97
N PRO A 147 9.69 -3.52 -5.74
CA PRO A 147 10.44 -2.75 -6.74
C PRO A 147 10.64 -3.46 -8.09
N ARG A 148 10.91 -4.77 -8.08
CA ARG A 148 11.06 -5.62 -9.29
C ARG A 148 9.94 -5.53 -10.32
N PHE A 149 8.73 -5.10 -9.93
CA PHE A 149 7.62 -4.97 -10.87
C PHE A 149 7.49 -3.56 -11.44
N GLY A 150 8.29 -2.61 -10.96
CA GLY A 150 8.43 -1.28 -11.56
C GLY A 150 7.14 -0.47 -11.65
N VAL A 151 6.11 -0.79 -10.86
CA VAL A 151 4.81 -0.11 -10.97
C VAL A 151 5.00 1.37 -10.65
N VAL A 152 4.73 2.24 -11.61
CA VAL A 152 4.97 3.69 -11.45
C VAL A 152 3.97 4.29 -10.46
N LYS A 153 4.43 5.16 -9.58
CA LYS A 153 3.63 5.99 -8.68
C LYS A 153 3.85 7.45 -9.07
N THR A 154 2.76 8.17 -9.32
CA THR A 154 2.79 9.58 -9.71
C THR A 154 2.36 10.44 -8.53
N TYR A 155 3.18 11.42 -8.19
CA TYR A 155 2.93 12.35 -7.11
C TYR A 155 2.87 13.78 -7.63
N HIS A 156 1.93 14.56 -7.12
CA HIS A 156 1.97 16.01 -7.20
C HIS A 156 2.50 16.56 -5.87
N ALA A 157 3.46 17.48 -5.99
CA ALA A 157 4.13 18.07 -4.85
C ALA A 157 4.10 19.60 -4.92
N VAL A 158 3.97 20.22 -3.75
CA VAL A 158 4.30 21.63 -3.53
C VAL A 158 5.50 21.66 -2.60
N VAL A 159 6.58 22.29 -3.05
CA VAL A 159 7.82 22.44 -2.28
C VAL A 159 8.06 23.90 -1.90
N LYS A 160 8.79 24.12 -0.81
CA LYS A 160 9.29 25.45 -0.44
C LYS A 160 10.41 25.86 -1.40
N GLY A 161 10.41 27.13 -1.80
CA GLY A 161 11.45 27.73 -2.62
C GLY A 161 11.31 27.41 -4.12
N LYS A 162 12.33 27.84 -4.85
CA LYS A 162 12.43 27.67 -6.30
C LYS A 162 13.33 26.47 -6.60
N LEU A 163 12.74 25.39 -7.10
CA LEU A 163 13.49 24.24 -7.60
C LEU A 163 14.09 24.59 -8.97
N THR A 164 15.42 24.62 -9.06
CA THR A 164 16.13 24.98 -10.29
C THR A 164 16.05 23.85 -11.32
N ASP A 165 16.49 24.09 -12.55
CA ASP A 165 16.56 23.05 -13.58
C ASP A 165 17.70 22.05 -13.25
N GLU A 166 18.77 22.54 -12.63
CA GLU A 166 19.90 21.75 -12.14
C GLU A 166 19.47 20.80 -11.01
N ASP A 167 18.71 21.30 -10.02
CA ASP A 167 18.15 20.47 -8.94
C ASP A 167 17.23 19.38 -9.50
N ALA A 168 16.40 19.74 -10.49
CA ALA A 168 15.48 18.81 -11.13
C ALA A 168 16.23 17.72 -11.91
N ALA A 169 17.30 18.07 -12.61
CA ALA A 169 18.18 17.12 -13.30
C ALA A 169 18.88 16.18 -12.31
N GLN A 170 19.39 16.72 -11.19
CA GLN A 170 20.01 15.92 -10.14
C GLN A 170 19.02 14.91 -9.52
N ILE A 171 17.80 15.34 -9.23
CA ILE A 171 16.72 14.46 -8.77
C ILE A 171 16.41 13.38 -9.81
N ALA A 172 16.34 13.76 -11.09
CA ALA A 172 15.97 12.86 -12.17
C ALA A 172 16.99 11.74 -12.40
N GLU A 173 18.28 12.04 -12.28
CA GLU A 173 19.37 11.04 -12.33
C GLU A 173 19.49 10.20 -11.05
N GLY A 174 18.68 10.47 -10.05
CA GLY A 174 18.67 9.79 -8.77
C GLY A 174 19.79 10.26 -7.83
N ILE A 175 19.47 10.29 -6.54
CA ILE A 175 20.36 10.81 -5.50
C ILE A 175 20.65 9.76 -4.44
N TYR A 176 21.76 9.92 -3.72
CA TYR A 176 22.08 9.05 -2.59
C TYR A 176 21.19 9.37 -1.41
N LEU A 177 20.44 8.37 -0.95
CA LEU A 177 19.66 8.44 0.27
C LEU A 177 20.19 7.44 1.28
N ALA A 178 20.34 7.90 2.52
CA ALA A 178 20.64 7.04 3.66
C ALA A 178 19.61 5.91 3.79
N GLU A 179 20.08 4.70 3.97
CA GLU A 179 19.27 3.54 4.33
C GLU A 179 19.11 3.49 5.83
N ARG A 180 17.88 3.22 6.29
CA ARG A 180 17.58 3.11 7.71
C ARG A 180 16.92 1.79 8.01
N LYS A 181 17.44 1.08 9.03
CA LYS A 181 16.87 -0.14 9.60
C LYS A 181 16.75 0.06 11.11
N ALA A 182 15.54 -0.12 11.66
CA ALA A 182 15.26 0.11 13.08
C ALA A 182 15.79 1.48 13.61
N GLY A 183 15.60 2.55 12.84
CA GLY A 183 16.04 3.91 13.21
C GLY A 183 17.53 4.20 13.00
N LYS A 184 18.37 3.19 12.77
CA LYS A 184 19.82 3.36 12.56
C LYS A 184 20.15 3.47 11.07
N THR A 185 21.13 4.32 10.74
CA THR A 185 21.67 4.41 9.37
C THR A 185 22.53 3.19 9.09
N THR A 186 22.21 2.42 8.05
CA THR A 186 22.92 1.18 7.68
C THR A 186 23.77 1.32 6.42
N GLY A 187 23.67 2.46 5.73
CA GLY A 187 24.38 2.72 4.49
C GLY A 187 23.71 3.86 3.72
N ALA A 188 24.10 4.02 2.46
CA ALA A 188 23.42 4.90 1.52
C ALA A 188 23.39 4.22 0.15
N SER A 189 22.26 4.37 -0.54
CA SER A 189 22.10 3.86 -1.90
C SER A 189 21.44 4.92 -2.77
N ARG A 190 21.87 4.95 -4.04
CA ARG A 190 21.31 5.85 -5.04
C ARG A 190 19.88 5.43 -5.37
N THR A 191 18.96 6.38 -5.44
CA THR A 191 17.60 6.10 -5.91
C THR A 191 17.60 5.76 -7.39
N ALA A 192 16.58 5.03 -7.83
CA ALA A 192 16.31 4.89 -9.25
C ALA A 192 16.04 6.27 -9.90
N ARG A 193 16.13 6.32 -11.23
CA ARG A 193 15.76 7.51 -11.99
C ARG A 193 14.30 7.89 -11.74
N VAL A 194 14.04 9.19 -11.71
CA VAL A 194 12.72 9.77 -11.46
C VAL A 194 12.37 10.70 -12.61
N GLU A 195 11.15 10.61 -13.13
CA GLU A 195 10.67 11.63 -14.06
C GLU A 195 10.18 12.82 -13.23
N VAL A 196 10.71 14.01 -13.54
CA VAL A 196 10.33 15.28 -12.90
C VAL A 196 9.71 16.18 -13.95
N SER A 197 8.55 16.76 -13.64
CA SER A 197 7.90 17.76 -14.49
C SER A 197 7.48 18.95 -13.65
N ILE A 198 8.06 20.11 -13.92
CA ILE A 198 7.78 21.34 -13.19
C ILE A 198 6.68 22.11 -13.91
N PHE A 199 5.60 22.41 -13.20
CA PHE A 199 4.46 23.13 -13.76
C PHE A 199 4.54 24.62 -13.47
N ARG A 200 5.01 24.98 -12.27
CA ARG A 200 5.05 26.38 -11.84
C ARG A 200 6.18 26.62 -10.85
N ARG A 201 6.90 27.72 -11.05
CA ARG A 201 7.90 28.26 -10.13
C ARG A 201 7.47 29.66 -9.70
N ASP A 202 7.25 29.84 -8.41
CA ASP A 202 7.12 31.13 -7.76
C ASP A 202 8.38 31.36 -6.90
N ARG A 203 8.58 32.58 -6.37
CA ARG A 203 9.72 32.85 -5.46
C ARG A 203 9.68 31.99 -4.20
N GLU A 204 8.50 31.73 -3.66
CA GLU A 204 8.34 31.04 -2.38
C GLU A 204 8.05 29.54 -2.50
N ARG A 205 7.68 29.07 -3.69
CA ARG A 205 7.24 27.68 -3.89
C ARG A 205 7.42 27.19 -5.32
N THR A 206 7.57 25.88 -5.46
CA THR A 206 7.53 25.19 -6.75
C THR A 206 6.48 24.09 -6.73
N ILE A 207 5.78 23.95 -7.86
CA ILE A 207 4.78 22.92 -8.11
C ILE A 207 5.31 21.97 -9.18
N LEU A 208 5.28 20.67 -8.87
CA LEU A 208 5.85 19.65 -9.74
C LEU A 208 5.10 18.31 -9.64
N GLU A 209 5.25 17.51 -10.69
CA GLU A 209 4.95 16.08 -10.71
C GLU A 209 6.24 15.27 -10.62
N LEU A 210 6.20 14.19 -9.85
CA LEU A 210 7.25 13.18 -9.81
C LEU A 210 6.67 11.81 -10.11
N ARG A 211 7.34 11.02 -10.97
CA ARG A 211 6.97 9.64 -11.26
C ARG A 211 8.10 8.69 -10.85
N LEU A 212 7.80 7.77 -9.94
CA LEU A 212 8.78 6.88 -9.31
C LEU A 212 8.33 5.43 -9.44
N GLN A 213 9.26 4.52 -9.69
CA GLN A 213 8.98 3.07 -9.75
C GLN A 213 9.17 2.37 -8.40
N GLU A 214 10.03 2.93 -7.54
CA GLU A 214 10.26 2.48 -6.18
C GLU A 214 9.48 3.31 -5.14
N GLY A 215 9.53 2.87 -3.88
CA GLY A 215 8.80 3.47 -2.77
C GLY A 215 9.58 3.39 -1.45
N ARG A 216 10.82 3.88 -1.43
CA ARG A 216 11.64 3.91 -0.20
C ARG A 216 10.98 4.82 0.84
N ASN A 217 11.26 4.60 2.12
CA ASN A 217 10.68 5.40 3.22
C ASN A 217 10.84 6.90 2.93
N ARG A 218 9.74 7.66 2.91
CA ARG A 218 9.70 9.11 2.68
C ARG A 218 10.53 9.59 1.47
N GLN A 219 10.68 8.76 0.44
CA GLN A 219 11.62 8.99 -0.66
C GLN A 219 11.47 10.38 -1.31
N VAL A 220 10.27 10.73 -1.77
CA VAL A 220 10.00 12.04 -2.41
C VAL A 220 10.38 13.20 -1.50
N ARG A 221 10.02 13.12 -0.20
CA ARG A 221 10.32 14.18 0.77
C ARG A 221 11.82 14.31 1.00
N ARG A 222 12.54 13.19 1.11
CA ARG A 222 13.99 13.17 1.29
C ARG A 222 14.73 13.67 0.05
N MET A 223 14.26 13.30 -1.14
CA MET A 223 14.85 13.73 -2.40
C MET A 223 14.79 15.25 -2.58
N LEU A 224 13.60 15.81 -2.38
CA LEU A 224 13.40 17.25 -2.53
C LEU A 224 14.05 18.05 -1.39
N ALA A 225 14.13 17.50 -0.18
CA ALA A 225 14.86 18.15 0.91
C ALA A 225 16.38 18.16 0.69
N ALA A 226 16.95 17.14 0.04
CA ALA A 226 18.38 17.07 -0.24
C ALA A 226 18.88 18.18 -1.18
N VAL A 227 18.00 18.70 -2.04
CA VAL A 227 18.26 19.87 -2.91
C VAL A 227 17.70 21.18 -2.32
N GLY A 228 17.49 21.24 -1.01
CA GLY A 228 17.04 22.46 -0.32
C GLY A 228 15.56 22.84 -0.53
N CYS A 229 14.75 22.00 -1.17
CA CYS A 229 13.35 22.27 -1.51
C CYS A 229 12.38 21.36 -0.72
N PRO A 230 12.23 21.51 0.62
CA PRO A 230 11.41 20.59 1.40
C PRO A 230 9.93 20.62 1.00
N VAL A 231 9.32 19.43 0.96
CA VAL A 231 7.92 19.23 0.57
C VAL A 231 6.96 19.80 1.62
N LYS A 232 6.07 20.69 1.18
CA LYS A 232 4.96 21.24 1.96
C LYS A 232 3.70 20.41 1.81
N LYS A 233 3.36 20.02 0.58
CA LYS A 233 2.17 19.20 0.27
C LYS A 233 2.57 18.08 -0.67
N LEU A 234 2.03 16.88 -0.43
CA LEU A 234 2.28 15.71 -1.25
C LEU A 234 0.98 14.93 -1.43
N GLN A 235 0.64 14.66 -2.68
CA GLN A 235 -0.51 13.85 -3.04
C GLN A 235 -0.09 12.81 -4.06
N ARG A 236 -0.38 11.53 -3.80
CA ARG A 236 -0.27 10.49 -4.83
C ARG A 236 -1.52 10.55 -5.70
N VAL A 237 -1.36 10.88 -6.97
CA VAL A 237 -2.48 11.03 -7.91
C VAL A 237 -2.67 9.81 -8.81
N ALA A 238 -1.64 8.96 -8.94
CA ALA A 238 -1.75 7.72 -9.69
C ALA A 238 -0.87 6.59 -9.11
N MET A 239 -1.30 5.36 -9.35
CA MET A 239 -0.53 4.13 -9.14
C MET A 239 -0.76 3.19 -10.32
N GLY A 240 0.28 3.00 -11.13
CA GLY A 240 0.21 2.28 -12.38
C GLY A 240 -0.89 2.90 -13.28
N PRO A 241 -1.89 2.11 -13.72
CA PRO A 241 -3.00 2.61 -14.53
C PRO A 241 -4.10 3.30 -13.72
N LEU A 242 -4.09 3.19 -12.38
CA LEU A 242 -5.13 3.82 -11.55
C LEU A 242 -4.83 5.31 -11.40
N VAL A 243 -5.86 6.14 -11.64
CA VAL A 243 -5.80 7.59 -11.49
C VAL A 243 -6.86 8.04 -10.50
N LEU A 244 -6.46 8.92 -9.58
CA LEU A 244 -7.36 9.54 -8.62
C LEU A 244 -8.16 10.65 -9.29
N LYS A 245 -9.38 10.34 -9.73
CA LYS A 245 -10.27 11.31 -10.37
C LYS A 245 -11.65 11.27 -9.72
N GLY A 246 -12.16 12.45 -9.36
CA GLY A 246 -13.54 12.62 -8.89
C GLY A 246 -13.87 11.99 -7.52
N LEU A 247 -12.88 11.44 -6.80
CA LEU A 247 -13.10 10.83 -5.48
C LEU A 247 -12.77 11.84 -4.37
N PRO A 248 -13.75 12.26 -3.53
CA PRO A 248 -13.49 13.19 -2.42
C PRO A 248 -12.48 12.65 -1.40
N SER A 249 -11.84 13.54 -0.64
CA SER A 249 -10.91 13.12 0.42
C SER A 249 -11.64 12.32 1.50
N GLY A 250 -11.04 11.22 1.95
CA GLY A 250 -11.65 10.27 2.88
C GLY A 250 -12.62 9.28 2.24
N ALA A 251 -13.10 9.55 1.01
CA ALA A 251 -14.00 8.65 0.31
C ALA A 251 -13.24 7.49 -0.36
N TRP A 252 -13.95 6.39 -0.54
CA TRP A 252 -13.47 5.18 -1.19
C TRP A 252 -14.49 4.66 -2.19
N ARG A 253 -14.02 3.82 -3.13
CA ARG A 253 -14.88 3.02 -4.02
C ARG A 253 -14.20 1.72 -4.39
N GLU A 254 -14.97 0.71 -4.77
CA GLU A 254 -14.42 -0.47 -5.42
C GLU A 254 -13.79 -0.11 -6.78
N LEU A 255 -12.75 -0.85 -7.15
CA LEU A 255 -12.23 -0.83 -8.51
C LEU A 255 -13.20 -1.52 -9.46
N THR A 256 -13.30 -0.99 -10.67
CA THR A 256 -13.97 -1.68 -11.77
C THR A 256 -13.15 -2.89 -12.22
N LYS A 257 -13.80 -3.87 -12.85
CA LYS A 257 -13.09 -5.02 -13.45
C LYS A 257 -11.99 -4.59 -14.41
N GLY A 258 -12.26 -3.57 -15.24
CA GLY A 258 -11.28 -3.02 -16.19
C GLY A 258 -10.04 -2.41 -15.51
N GLU A 259 -10.21 -1.75 -14.36
CA GLU A 259 -9.11 -1.21 -13.54
C GLU A 259 -8.27 -2.34 -12.93
N VAL A 260 -8.90 -3.40 -12.43
CA VAL A 260 -8.21 -4.60 -11.90
C VAL A 260 -7.41 -5.29 -13.01
N ASP A 261 -7.99 -5.47 -14.19
CA ASP A 261 -7.29 -6.09 -15.32
C ASP A 261 -6.14 -5.20 -15.82
N ALA A 262 -6.32 -3.88 -15.83
CA ALA A 262 -5.26 -2.95 -16.17
C ALA A 262 -4.08 -3.04 -15.17
N LEU A 263 -4.36 -3.16 -13.87
CA LEU A 263 -3.34 -3.37 -12.84
C LEU A 263 -2.54 -4.65 -13.11
N ARG A 264 -3.23 -5.76 -13.36
CA ARG A 264 -2.60 -7.06 -13.67
C ARG A 264 -1.67 -6.96 -14.88
N ARG A 265 -2.14 -6.37 -15.98
CA ARG A 265 -1.31 -6.12 -17.19
C ARG A 265 -0.11 -5.20 -16.91
N SER A 266 -0.23 -4.23 -16.01
CA SER A 266 0.87 -3.31 -15.69
C SER A 266 2.04 -4.01 -15.00
N ILE A 267 1.75 -5.02 -14.18
CA ILE A 267 2.76 -5.84 -13.49
C ILE A 267 3.52 -6.71 -14.48
N GLU A 268 2.83 -7.29 -15.47
CA GLU A 268 3.45 -8.15 -16.49
C GLU A 268 4.40 -7.37 -17.42
N ARG A 269 4.04 -6.14 -17.77
CA ARG A 269 4.91 -5.25 -18.55
C ARG A 269 6.16 -4.85 -17.77
N GLY A 270 6.03 -4.61 -16.46
CA GLY A 270 7.16 -4.33 -15.57
C GLY A 270 8.18 -5.47 -15.56
N LYS A 271 7.73 -6.74 -15.59
CA LYS A 271 8.63 -7.91 -15.69
C LYS A 271 9.44 -7.94 -16.99
N LYS A 272 8.85 -7.55 -18.13
CA LYS A 272 9.54 -7.62 -19.44
C LYS A 272 10.63 -6.57 -19.61
N ALA A 273 10.54 -5.44 -18.91
CA ALA A 273 11.58 -4.41 -18.92
C ALA A 273 12.83 -4.78 -18.10
N ASP A 274 12.73 -5.79 -17.22
CA ASP A 274 13.79 -6.21 -16.27
C ASP A 274 14.51 -7.52 -16.72
N MET A 275 14.20 -8.04 -17.92
CA MET A 275 14.95 -9.17 -18.52
C MET A 275 16.27 -8.67 -19.14
N PRO A 276 17.42 -9.27 -18.80
CA PRO A 276 18.69 -8.93 -19.43
C PRO A 276 18.69 -9.48 -20.86
N GLY A 277 18.48 -8.63 -21.87
CA GLY A 277 18.55 -9.11 -23.26
C GLY A 277 17.94 -8.24 -24.37
N THR A 278 17.53 -7.00 -24.14
CA THR A 278 17.07 -6.16 -25.26
C THR A 278 17.60 -4.74 -25.12
N LYS A 279 18.67 -4.45 -25.89
CA LYS A 279 19.17 -3.09 -26.09
C LYS A 279 18.06 -2.24 -26.71
N PRO A 280 17.63 -1.12 -26.10
CA PRO A 280 16.78 -0.17 -26.79
C PRO A 280 17.64 0.56 -27.83
N GLY A 281 17.29 0.41 -29.11
CA GLY A 281 17.94 1.09 -30.22
C GLY A 281 17.92 2.61 -30.04
N THR A 282 19.08 3.22 -30.22
CA THR A 282 19.31 4.66 -30.17
C THR A 282 18.48 5.36 -31.24
N LYS A 283 17.38 6.03 -30.85
CA LYS A 283 16.75 7.06 -31.69
C LYS A 283 17.19 8.43 -31.20
N GLN A 284 18.14 9.02 -31.94
CA GLN A 284 18.57 10.41 -31.80
C GLN A 284 17.37 11.35 -32.06
N GLY A 285 16.87 11.99 -31.00
CA GLY A 285 15.88 13.06 -31.08
C GLY A 285 16.57 14.42 -31.17
N LYS A 286 16.42 15.11 -32.30
CA LYS A 286 16.89 16.48 -32.55
C LYS A 286 16.37 17.45 -31.47
N LYS A 287 17.27 18.29 -30.93
CA LYS A 287 16.94 19.48 -30.12
C LYS A 287 15.92 20.35 -30.86
N LYS A 288 14.76 20.60 -30.26
CA LYS A 288 13.86 21.69 -30.66
C LYS A 288 13.79 22.73 -29.57
N THR A 289 14.05 23.96 -29.98
CA THR A 289 14.06 25.19 -29.20
C THR A 289 12.69 25.55 -28.66
N THR A 290 12.72 26.27 -27.54
CA THR A 290 11.62 26.73 -26.71
C THR A 290 10.72 27.75 -27.42
N LYS A 291 9.41 27.48 -27.45
CA LYS A 291 8.36 28.52 -27.54
C LYS A 291 7.30 28.23 -26.48
N LYS A 292 6.93 29.25 -25.70
CA LYS A 292 5.85 29.23 -24.71
C LYS A 292 4.56 28.77 -25.40
N ARG A 293 4.04 27.60 -25.00
CA ARG A 293 2.73 27.09 -25.39
C ARG A 293 1.70 27.45 -24.31
N PRO A 294 0.42 27.66 -24.67
CA PRO A 294 -0.66 27.80 -23.69
C PRO A 294 -0.75 26.54 -22.84
N MET A 295 -1.26 26.66 -21.60
CA MET A 295 -1.28 25.56 -20.64
C MET A 295 -1.98 24.33 -21.24
N SER A 296 -1.33 23.17 -21.16
CA SER A 296 -1.96 21.92 -21.57
C SER A 296 -3.05 21.54 -20.55
N LYS A 297 -4.14 20.89 -20.98
CA LYS A 297 -5.22 20.41 -20.09
C LYS A 297 -4.72 19.63 -18.86
N ARG A 298 -3.54 18.99 -18.97
CA ARG A 298 -2.88 18.27 -17.89
C ARG A 298 -2.34 19.21 -16.80
N GLU A 299 -1.83 20.37 -17.17
CA GLU A 299 -1.33 21.40 -16.24
C GLU A 299 -2.48 22.01 -15.43
N GLU A 300 -3.63 22.27 -16.07
CA GLU A 300 -4.85 22.73 -15.40
C GLU A 300 -5.41 21.69 -14.42
N GLU A 301 -5.39 20.40 -14.78
CA GLU A 301 -5.83 19.31 -13.89
C GLU A 301 -4.91 19.16 -12.68
N VAL A 302 -3.60 19.25 -12.86
CA VAL A 302 -2.63 19.28 -11.75
C VAL A 302 -2.89 20.48 -10.85
N GLU A 303 -3.03 21.67 -11.43
CA GLU A 303 -3.29 22.87 -10.65
C GLU A 303 -4.63 22.78 -9.90
N LYS A 304 -5.68 22.19 -10.48
CA LYS A 304 -6.96 21.94 -9.82
C LYS A 304 -6.83 20.93 -8.66
N ASN A 305 -6.14 19.81 -8.89
CA ASN A 305 -5.87 18.82 -7.86
C ASN A 305 -5.12 19.47 -6.70
N LEU A 306 -4.10 20.29 -7.00
CA LEU A 306 -3.32 21.01 -6.01
C LEU A 306 -4.09 22.16 -5.34
N LYS A 307 -4.95 22.91 -6.05
CA LYS A 307 -5.84 23.93 -5.48
C LYS A 307 -6.78 23.32 -4.44
N SER A 308 -7.24 22.08 -4.66
CA SER A 308 -8.00 21.32 -3.65
C SER A 308 -7.18 20.98 -2.39
N ILE A 309 -5.85 20.96 -2.49
CA ILE A 309 -4.92 20.85 -1.35
C ILE A 309 -4.60 22.22 -0.75
N VAL A 310 -4.67 23.32 -1.53
CA VAL A 310 -4.18 24.67 -1.16
C VAL A 310 -5.25 25.56 -0.52
N ASP A 311 -6.54 25.29 -0.71
CA ASP A 311 -7.61 26.17 -0.22
C ASP A 311 -7.81 26.12 1.32
N PRO A 312 -7.48 27.21 2.06
CA PRO A 312 -7.66 27.27 3.51
C PRO A 312 -9.12 27.24 3.97
N LYS A 313 -10.10 27.57 3.11
CA LYS A 313 -11.53 27.58 3.48
C LYS A 313 -12.12 26.17 3.63
N ARG A 314 -11.57 25.17 2.92
CA ARG A 314 -11.97 23.75 3.07
C ARG A 314 -11.28 23.02 4.22
N ILE A 315 -10.15 23.55 4.72
CA ILE A 315 -9.45 23.00 5.90
C ILE A 315 -10.35 23.08 7.15
N LYS A 316 -11.14 24.16 7.30
CA LYS A 316 -12.08 24.29 8.43
C LYS A 316 -13.29 23.35 8.31
N ALA A 317 -13.78 23.08 7.10
CA ALA A 317 -14.91 22.18 6.90
C ALA A 317 -14.56 20.69 7.11
N VAL A 318 -13.36 20.26 6.71
CA VAL A 318 -12.90 18.87 6.91
C VAL A 318 -12.58 18.57 8.38
N VAL A 319 -12.06 19.55 9.12
CA VAL A 319 -11.84 19.44 10.57
C VAL A 319 -13.16 19.43 11.35
N ALA A 320 -14.17 20.23 10.93
CA ALA A 320 -15.47 20.26 11.60
C ALA A 320 -16.30 18.97 11.42
N THR A 321 -16.09 18.19 10.34
CA THR A 321 -16.74 16.88 10.16
C THR A 321 -16.01 15.71 10.84
N SER A 322 -14.78 15.92 11.32
CA SER A 322 -13.99 14.90 12.03
C SER A 322 -14.15 14.93 13.55
N ASP A 323 -14.83 15.93 14.11
CA ASP A 323 -15.08 16.07 15.56
C ASP A 323 -16.35 15.34 16.05
N ARG A 324 -16.92 14.44 15.24
CA ARG A 324 -17.94 13.52 15.79
C ARG A 324 -17.24 12.45 16.61
N PRO A 325 -17.54 12.33 17.93
CA PRO A 325 -16.96 11.28 18.74
C PRO A 325 -17.33 9.91 18.18
N ALA A 326 -16.35 9.00 18.12
CA ALA A 326 -16.57 7.62 17.75
C ALA A 326 -17.64 6.99 18.67
N PRO A 327 -18.55 6.14 18.15
CA PRO A 327 -19.46 5.42 19.02
C PRO A 327 -18.65 4.55 19.98
N LYS A 328 -18.80 4.81 21.29
CA LYS A 328 -18.17 4.02 22.35
C LYS A 328 -18.52 2.55 22.12
N LYS A 329 -17.49 1.70 22.00
CA LYS A 329 -17.66 0.24 21.98
C LYS A 329 -18.43 -0.17 23.23
N GLY A 330 -19.70 -0.55 23.07
CA GLY A 330 -20.53 -1.05 24.14
C GLY A 330 -19.95 -2.35 24.68
N ALA A 331 -19.51 -2.32 25.93
CA ALA A 331 -19.24 -3.53 26.70
C ALA A 331 -20.56 -4.30 26.80
N ARG A 332 -20.64 -5.48 26.17
CA ARG A 332 -21.69 -6.45 26.48
C ARG A 332 -21.50 -6.89 27.92
N ARG A 333 -22.28 -6.30 28.82
CA ARG A 333 -22.46 -6.78 30.19
C ARG A 333 -23.21 -8.11 30.09
N LEU A 334 -22.52 -9.21 30.39
CA LEU A 334 -23.16 -10.47 30.75
C LEU A 334 -23.92 -10.21 32.05
N THR A 335 -25.24 -10.11 31.99
CA THR A 335 -26.08 -10.20 33.18
C THR A 335 -26.28 -11.68 33.49
N SER A 336 -25.56 -12.16 34.49
CA SER A 336 -25.98 -13.30 35.31
C SER A 336 -27.30 -12.93 35.99
N GLY A 337 -28.33 -13.73 35.74
CA GLY A 337 -29.61 -13.65 36.43
C GLY A 337 -29.92 -15.00 37.07
N GLU A 338 -29.37 -15.23 38.26
CA GLU A 338 -30.01 -16.09 39.25
C GLU A 338 -31.20 -15.32 39.85
N GLY A 339 -32.34 -15.99 40.03
CA GLY A 339 -33.42 -15.43 40.86
C GLY A 339 -34.82 -15.99 40.60
N ARG A 340 -35.09 -17.18 41.15
CA ARG A 340 -36.35 -17.64 41.79
C ARG A 340 -37.66 -16.93 41.41
N ARG A 341 -38.59 -17.69 40.83
CA ARG A 341 -39.80 -18.19 41.52
C ARG A 341 -40.37 -19.39 40.78
#